data_AF-A0A7X1CC93-F1
#
_entry.id   AF-A0A7X1CC93-F1
#
_cell.length_a   1.000
_cell.length_b   1.000
_cell.length_c   1.000
_cell.angle_alpha   90.00
_cell.angle_beta   90.00
_cell.angle_gamma   90.00
#
_symmetry.space_group_name_H-M   'P 1'
#
loop_
_entity.id
_entity.type
_entity.pdbx_description
1 polymer ?
#
loop_
_entity_poly.entity_id
_entity_poly.type
_entity_poly.pdbx_seq_one_letter_code
_entity_poly.pdbx_strand_id
1 'polypeptide(L)'
;MDEFDQLTQRIRHQENRASECQLEIRSLRMKLEQLHIALDKQRQAQDKFLEFQYRRKRQYQNMYDITGQMRFARSQAIRVLDILHSNQSLRTEHLLEDALQKIRLEIEKTEQEIARNQTMIGDCDLLIGQLYQQRTLVLNE
;
A
#
# COMPACT_ATOMS: atom_id res chain seq x y z
N MET A 1 9.24 -30.72 -38.74
CA MET A 1 9.75 -29.52 -38.04
C MET A 1 10.98 -29.98 -37.28
N ASP A 2 12.14 -29.43 -37.62
CA ASP A 2 13.41 -29.86 -37.03
C ASP A 2 13.43 -29.55 -35.53
N GLU A 3 14.07 -30.42 -34.75
CA GLU A 3 14.20 -30.28 -33.30
C GLU A 3 14.84 -28.94 -32.90
N PHE A 4 15.77 -28.45 -33.72
CA PHE A 4 16.36 -27.13 -33.62
C PHE A 4 15.33 -25.99 -33.66
N ASP A 5 14.37 -26.06 -34.60
CA ASP A 5 13.31 -25.06 -34.74
C ASP A 5 12.37 -25.08 -33.52
N GLN A 6 12.06 -26.27 -33.00
CA GLN A 6 11.22 -26.43 -31.81
C GLN A 6 11.89 -25.82 -30.57
N LEU A 7 13.19 -26.07 -30.37
CA LEU A 7 13.96 -25.47 -29.29
C LEU A 7 14.02 -23.95 -29.41
N THR A 8 14.21 -23.43 -30.62
CA THR A 8 14.19 -21.98 -30.89
C THR A 8 12.84 -21.35 -30.56
N GLN A 9 11.73 -22.00 -30.93
CA GLN A 9 10.39 -21.53 -30.57
C GLN A 9 10.15 -21.54 -29.06
N ARG A 10 10.60 -22.58 -28.35
CA ARG A 10 10.49 -22.65 -26.89
C ARG A 10 11.29 -21.56 -26.18
N ILE A 11 12.52 -21.28 -26.64
CA ILE A 11 13.35 -20.18 -26.11
C ILE A 11 12.60 -18.86 -26.25
N ARG A 12 12.13 -18.53 -27.46
CA ARG A 12 11.36 -17.29 -27.71
C ARG A 12 10.11 -17.19 -26.84
N HIS A 13 9.43 -18.30 -26.62
CA HIS A 13 8.26 -18.32 -25.75
C HIS A 13 8.61 -17.96 -24.30
N GLN A 14 9.71 -18.49 -23.75
CA GLN A 14 10.16 -18.13 -22.40
C GLN A 14 10.69 -16.68 -22.33
N GLU A 15 11.39 -16.21 -23.37
CA GLU A 15 11.85 -14.81 -23.47
C GLU A 15 10.66 -13.84 -23.46
N ASN A 16 9.58 -14.18 -24.17
CA ASN A 16 8.34 -13.39 -24.15
C ASN A 16 7.70 -13.39 -22.75
N ARG A 17 7.60 -14.55 -22.09
CA ARG A 17 7.05 -14.64 -20.73
C ARG A 17 7.87 -13.84 -19.71
N ALA A 18 9.20 -13.90 -19.79
CA ALA A 18 10.07 -13.10 -18.96
C ALA A 18 9.85 -11.59 -19.20
N SER A 19 9.69 -11.19 -20.47
CA SER A 19 9.41 -9.81 -20.85
C SER A 19 8.06 -9.32 -20.31
N GLU A 20 7.02 -10.15 -20.38
CA GLU A 20 5.70 -9.86 -19.81
C GLU A 20 5.78 -9.66 -18.28
N CYS A 21 6.48 -10.56 -17.57
CA CYS A 21 6.69 -10.43 -16.13
C CYS A 21 7.46 -9.14 -15.79
N GLN A 22 8.46 -8.76 -16.58
CA GLN A 22 9.20 -7.51 -16.39
C GLN A 22 8.31 -6.27 -16.58
N LEU A 23 7.43 -6.27 -17.57
CA LEU A 23 6.45 -5.19 -17.78
C LEU A 23 5.47 -5.10 -16.59
N GLU A 24 5.00 -6.24 -16.10
CA GLU A 24 4.11 -6.28 -14.93
C GLU A 24 4.81 -5.76 -13.67
N ILE A 25 6.07 -6.14 -13.43
CA ILE A 25 6.86 -5.59 -12.32
C ILE A 25 6.99 -4.07 -12.41
N ARG A 26 7.22 -3.51 -13.62
CA ARG A 26 7.28 -2.05 -13.80
C ARG A 26 5.94 -1.40 -13.43
N SER A 27 4.83 -1.98 -13.85
CA SER A 27 3.48 -1.52 -13.50
C SER A 27 3.24 -1.57 -11.98
N LEU A 28 3.58 -2.69 -11.34
CA LEU A 28 3.43 -2.87 -9.90
C LEU A 28 4.32 -1.90 -9.09
N ARG A 29 5.53 -1.60 -9.57
CA ARG A 29 6.40 -0.59 -8.94
C ARG A 29 5.82 0.82 -9.00
N MET A 30 5.21 1.20 -10.13
CA MET A 30 4.50 2.49 -10.21
C MET A 30 3.29 2.53 -9.26
N LYS A 31 2.53 1.44 -9.16
CA LYS A 31 1.43 1.31 -8.19
C LYS A 31 1.95 1.44 -6.75
N LEU A 32 3.07 0.81 -6.43
CA LEU A 32 3.69 0.84 -5.11
C LEU A 32 4.14 2.26 -4.73
N GLU A 33 4.72 3.01 -5.66
CA GLU A 33 5.05 4.43 -5.47
C GLU A 33 3.80 5.27 -5.16
N GLN A 34 2.72 5.06 -5.91
CA GLN A 34 1.44 5.74 -5.65
C GLN A 34 0.86 5.40 -4.28
N LEU A 35 0.97 4.13 -3.85
CA LEU A 35 0.53 3.69 -2.52
C LEU A 35 1.35 4.33 -1.41
N HIS A 36 2.66 4.50 -1.56
CA HIS A 36 3.48 5.24 -0.59
C HIS A 36 3.09 6.72 -0.52
N ILE A 37 2.84 7.37 -1.65
CA ILE A 37 2.32 8.74 -1.66
C ILE A 37 0.97 8.83 -0.93
N ALA A 38 0.08 7.86 -1.14
CA ALA A 38 -1.19 7.79 -0.44
C ALA A 38 -1.01 7.56 1.07
N LEU A 39 -0.06 6.71 1.46
CA LEU A 39 0.29 6.44 2.86
C LEU A 39 0.76 7.70 3.57
N ASP A 40 1.64 8.47 2.94
CA ASP A 40 2.16 9.72 3.51
C ASP A 40 1.07 10.78 3.63
N LYS A 41 0.20 10.92 2.63
CA LYS A 41 -0.97 11.80 2.71
C LYS A 41 -1.91 11.38 3.84
N GLN A 42 -2.12 10.08 4.04
CA GLN A 42 -2.97 9.56 5.10
C GLN A 42 -2.38 9.84 6.49
N ARG A 43 -1.05 9.68 6.66
CA ARG A 43 -0.34 10.06 7.89
C ARG A 43 -0.48 11.54 8.19
N GLN A 44 -0.28 12.40 7.20
CA GLN A 44 -0.47 13.85 7.36
C GLN A 44 -1.91 14.21 7.75
N ALA A 45 -2.91 13.50 7.20
CA ALA A 45 -4.31 13.69 7.58
C ALA A 45 -4.55 13.28 9.04
N GLN A 46 -3.96 12.18 9.49
CA GLN A 46 -4.03 11.72 10.88
C GLN A 46 -3.35 12.71 11.84
N ASP A 47 -2.16 13.22 11.49
CA ASP A 47 -1.43 14.19 12.31
C ASP A 47 -2.23 15.50 12.45
N LYS A 48 -2.77 16.02 11.34
CA LYS A 48 -3.63 17.22 11.35
C LYS A 48 -4.89 17.01 12.18
N PHE A 49 -5.47 15.82 12.11
CA PHE A 49 -6.63 15.47 12.92
C PHE A 49 -6.28 15.47 14.41
N LEU A 50 -5.17 14.84 14.80
CA LEU A 50 -4.70 14.83 16.19
C LEU A 50 -4.41 16.25 16.69
N GLU A 51 -3.71 17.07 15.89
CA GLU A 51 -3.45 18.47 16.23
C GLU A 51 -4.75 19.25 16.46
N PHE A 52 -5.75 19.05 15.60
CA PHE A 52 -7.07 19.65 15.77
C PHE A 52 -7.74 19.21 17.07
N GLN A 53 -7.70 17.90 17.40
CA GLN A 53 -8.26 17.39 18.67
C GLN A 53 -7.55 17.99 19.88
N TYR A 54 -6.22 18.12 19.87
CA TYR A 54 -5.46 18.73 20.96
C TYR A 54 -5.80 20.21 21.16
N ARG A 55 -5.84 20.99 20.07
CA ARG A 55 -6.22 22.41 20.11
C ARG A 55 -7.63 22.58 20.68
N ARG A 56 -8.55 21.72 20.24
CA ARG A 56 -9.94 21.71 20.68
C ARG A 56 -10.09 21.36 22.16
N LYS A 57 -9.39 20.32 22.63
CA LYS A 57 -9.39 19.93 24.06
C LYS A 57 -8.93 21.09 24.95
N ARG A 58 -7.90 21.84 24.55
CA ARG A 58 -7.47 23.05 25.25
C ARG A 58 -8.54 24.13 25.27
N GLN A 59 -9.25 24.35 24.15
CA GLN A 59 -10.35 25.32 24.10
C GLN A 59 -11.49 24.95 25.05
N TYR A 60 -11.91 23.68 25.09
CA TYR A 60 -12.93 23.24 26.03
C TYR A 60 -12.46 23.38 27.48
N GLN A 61 -11.21 23.03 27.78
CA GLN A 61 -10.64 23.24 29.12
C GLN A 61 -10.71 24.71 29.54
N ASN A 62 -10.26 25.62 28.68
CA ASN A 62 -10.34 27.06 28.94
C ASN A 62 -11.81 27.53 29.13
N MET A 63 -12.77 26.96 28.37
CA MET A 63 -14.19 27.25 28.57
C MET A 63 -14.71 26.73 29.91
N TYR A 64 -14.29 25.55 30.36
CA TYR A 64 -14.64 25.05 31.70
C TYR A 64 -14.09 25.97 32.79
N ASP A 65 -12.85 26.43 32.66
CA ASP A 65 -12.23 27.35 33.62
C ASP A 65 -13.00 28.68 33.70
N ILE A 66 -13.45 29.23 32.56
CA ILE A 66 -14.29 30.43 32.49
C ILE A 66 -15.70 30.17 33.04
N THR A 67 -16.31 29.04 32.70
CA THR A 67 -17.70 28.72 33.07
C THR A 67 -17.86 28.13 34.46
N GLY A 68 -16.78 27.80 35.16
CA GLY A 68 -16.77 27.57 36.61
C GLY A 68 -17.28 28.79 37.41
N GLN A 69 -17.32 29.97 36.80
CA GLN A 69 -17.92 31.20 37.33
C GLN A 69 -19.38 31.45 36.84
N MET A 70 -19.95 30.58 36.00
CA MET A 70 -21.30 30.71 35.42
C MET A 70 -22.32 29.67 35.94
N ARG A 71 -23.62 29.98 35.81
CA ARG A 71 -24.74 29.11 36.27
C ARG A 71 -24.70 27.69 35.67
N PHE A 72 -25.13 26.72 36.48
CA PHE A 72 -25.15 25.26 36.23
C PHE A 72 -25.65 24.79 34.84
N ALA A 73 -26.64 25.44 34.24
CA ALA A 73 -27.18 25.02 32.93
C ALA A 73 -26.17 25.22 31.77
N ARG A 74 -25.32 26.25 31.84
CA ARG A 74 -24.29 26.50 30.81
C ARG A 74 -23.14 25.50 30.91
N SER A 75 -22.75 25.09 32.11
CA SER A 75 -21.71 24.07 32.29
C SER A 75 -22.16 22.69 31.80
N GLN A 76 -23.44 22.33 31.98
CA GLN A 76 -24.00 21.09 31.42
C GLN A 76 -24.01 21.07 29.88
N ALA A 77 -24.39 22.17 29.23
CA ALA A 77 -24.39 22.25 27.76
C ALA A 77 -22.98 22.06 27.17
N ILE A 78 -21.95 22.64 27.80
CA ILE A 78 -20.55 22.46 27.42
C ILE A 78 -20.13 20.99 27.57
N ARG A 79 -20.55 20.34 28.66
CA ARG A 79 -20.26 18.91 28.91
C ARG A 79 -20.89 17.97 27.89
N VAL A 80 -22.12 18.23 27.48
CA VAL A 80 -22.79 17.44 26.44
C VAL A 80 -22.09 17.59 25.09
N LEU A 81 -21.68 18.82 24.74
CA LEU A 81 -20.90 19.06 23.52
C LEU A 81 -19.57 18.32 23.54
N ASP A 82 -18.84 18.36 24.66
CA ASP A 82 -17.57 17.65 24.84
C ASP A 82 -17.72 16.13 24.61
N ILE A 83 -18.76 15.51 25.18
CA ILE A 83 -19.07 14.08 24.99
C ILE A 83 -19.43 13.76 23.52
N LEU A 84 -20.33 14.53 22.90
CA LEU A 84 -20.74 14.31 21.50
C LEU A 84 -19.54 14.40 20.56
N HIS A 85 -18.65 15.36 20.80
CA HIS A 85 -17.46 15.55 19.99
C HIS A 85 -16.39 14.49 20.26
N SER A 86 -16.23 14.02 21.49
CA SER A 86 -15.33 12.90 21.82
C SER A 86 -15.75 11.60 21.12
N ASN A 87 -17.05 11.32 21.03
CA ASN A 87 -17.54 10.15 20.29
C ASN A 87 -17.29 10.28 18.77
N GLN A 88 -17.51 11.47 18.22
CA GLN A 88 -17.26 11.74 16.80
C GLN A 88 -15.76 11.71 16.46
N SER A 89 -14.90 12.17 17.37
CA SER A 89 -13.46 12.12 17.17
C SER A 89 -12.95 10.69 17.18
N LEU A 90 -13.40 9.86 18.12
CA LEU A 90 -13.02 8.44 18.20
C LEU A 90 -13.41 7.68 16.93
N ARG A 91 -14.62 7.94 16.41
CA ARG A 91 -15.05 7.36 15.12
C ARG A 91 -14.17 7.80 13.96
N THR A 92 -13.82 9.08 13.90
CA THR A 92 -12.94 9.61 12.83
C THR A 92 -11.53 9.03 12.93
N GLU A 93 -11.00 8.88 14.15
CA GLU A 93 -9.71 8.25 14.42
C GLU A 93 -9.66 6.82 13.90
N HIS A 94 -10.66 6.00 14.25
CA HIS A 94 -10.76 4.63 13.72
C HIS A 94 -10.83 4.58 12.19
N LEU A 95 -11.60 5.48 11.54
CA LEU A 95 -11.66 5.53 10.07
C LEU A 95 -10.30 5.89 9.45
N LEU A 96 -9.54 6.77 10.10
CA LEU A 96 -8.21 7.16 9.65
C LEU A 96 -7.21 6.01 9.82
N GLU A 97 -7.28 5.28 10.93
CA GLU A 97 -6.48 4.09 11.20
C GLU A 97 -6.79 2.95 10.21
N ASP A 98 -8.08 2.65 9.99
CA ASP A 98 -8.54 1.65 9.03
C ASP A 98 -8.03 1.93 7.62
N ALA A 99 -8.11 3.18 7.18
CA ALA A 99 -7.59 3.59 5.88
C ALA A 99 -6.07 3.40 5.79
N LEU A 100 -5.33 3.71 6.86
CA LEU A 100 -3.90 3.51 6.96
C LEU A 100 -3.52 2.02 6.89
N GLN A 101 -4.28 1.18 7.60
CA GLN A 101 -4.09 -0.28 7.58
C GLN A 101 -4.38 -0.86 6.19
N LYS A 102 -5.46 -0.42 5.52
CA LYS A 102 -5.78 -0.85 4.15
C LYS A 102 -4.66 -0.51 3.16
N ILE A 103 -4.09 0.70 3.24
CA ILE A 103 -2.97 1.09 2.38
C ILE A 103 -1.75 0.20 2.64
N ARG A 104 -1.43 -0.09 3.91
CA ARG A 104 -0.30 -0.97 4.26
C ARG A 104 -0.48 -2.39 3.72
N LEU A 105 -1.68 -2.96 3.86
CA LEU A 105 -1.98 -4.28 3.33
C LEU A 105 -1.86 -4.33 1.80
N GLU A 106 -2.31 -3.28 1.11
CA GLU A 106 -2.19 -3.22 -0.35
C GLU A 106 -0.73 -3.06 -0.82
N ILE A 107 0.11 -2.34 -0.04
CA ILE A 107 1.56 -2.27 -0.28
C ILE A 107 2.18 -3.66 -0.13
N GLU A 108 1.94 -4.33 0.99
CA GLU A 108 2.49 -5.67 1.25
C GLU A 108 2.08 -6.67 0.15
N LYS A 109 0.81 -6.65 -0.25
CA LYS A 109 0.32 -7.47 -1.36
C LYS A 109 1.04 -7.16 -2.67
N THR A 110 1.23 -5.88 -2.99
CA THR A 110 1.93 -5.46 -4.21
C THR A 110 3.41 -5.86 -4.18
N GLU A 111 4.08 -5.79 -3.03
CA GLU A 111 5.45 -6.28 -2.84
C GLU A 111 5.55 -7.79 -3.04
N GLN A 112 4.59 -8.55 -2.51
CA GLN A 112 4.52 -10.01 -2.72
C GLN A 112 4.32 -10.36 -4.20
N GLU A 113 3.47 -9.62 -4.93
CA GLU A 113 3.26 -9.80 -6.36
C GLU A 113 4.55 -9.51 -7.16
N ILE A 114 5.28 -8.44 -6.82
CA ILE A 114 6.59 -8.14 -7.42
C ILE A 114 7.57 -9.30 -7.18
N ALA A 115 7.66 -9.81 -5.94
CA ALA A 115 8.56 -10.89 -5.59
C ALA A 115 8.24 -12.17 -6.38
N ARG A 116 6.96 -12.52 -6.51
CA ARG A 116 6.51 -13.67 -7.32
C ARG A 116 6.93 -13.53 -8.78
N ASN A 117 6.71 -12.37 -9.38
CA ASN A 117 7.10 -12.13 -10.76
C ASN A 117 8.62 -12.14 -10.96
N GLN A 118 9.39 -11.69 -9.97
CA GLN A 118 10.85 -11.79 -9.98
C GLN A 118 11.32 -13.25 -9.95
N THR A 119 10.68 -14.10 -9.13
CA THR A 119 10.95 -15.55 -9.14
C THR A 119 10.62 -16.17 -10.50
N MET A 120 9.47 -15.83 -11.09
CA MET A 120 9.09 -16.33 -12.42
C MET A 120 10.09 -15.96 -13.52
N ILE A 121 10.67 -14.75 -13.46
CA ILE A 121 11.75 -14.36 -14.39
C ILE A 121 12.97 -15.26 -14.20
N GLY A 122 13.40 -15.49 -12.96
CA GLY A 122 14.51 -16.39 -12.66
C GLY A 122 14.29 -17.81 -13.18
N ASP A 123 13.07 -18.34 -13.04
CA ASP A 123 12.70 -19.65 -13.60
C ASP A 123 12.74 -19.66 -15.13
N CYS A 124 12.28 -18.58 -15.77
CA CYS A 124 12.36 -18.43 -17.23
C CYS A 124 13.82 -18.39 -17.70
N ASP A 125 14.68 -17.62 -17.05
CA ASP A 125 16.11 -17.51 -17.39
C ASP A 125 16.83 -18.86 -17.28
N LEU A 126 16.50 -19.65 -16.24
CA LEU A 126 17.04 -20.99 -16.05
C LEU A 126 16.61 -21.95 -17.17
N LEU A 127 15.31 -21.94 -17.52
CA LEU A 127 14.78 -22.75 -18.61
C LEU A 127 15.36 -22.35 -19.96
N ILE A 128 15.51 -21.05 -20.22
CA ILE A 128 16.15 -20.51 -21.42
C ILE A 128 17.59 -21.03 -21.51
N GLY A 129 18.37 -20.98 -20.43
CA GLY A 129 19.72 -21.52 -20.37
C GLY A 129 19.80 -23.01 -20.72
N GLN A 130 18.90 -23.83 -20.16
CA GLN A 130 18.81 -25.26 -20.48
C GLN A 130 18.47 -25.52 -21.95
N LEU A 131 17.52 -24.76 -22.51
CA LEU A 131 17.13 -24.88 -23.91
C LEU A 131 18.27 -24.46 -24.86
N TYR A 132 19.03 -23.41 -24.52
CA TYR A 132 20.21 -23.00 -25.29
C TYR A 132 21.30 -24.10 -25.29
N GLN A 133 21.50 -24.79 -24.16
CA GLN A 133 22.43 -25.93 -24.07
C GLN A 133 21.97 -27.08 -24.98
N GLN A 134 20.69 -27.48 -24.89
CA GLN A 134 20.12 -28.52 -25.75
C GLN A 134 20.26 -28.17 -27.23
N ARG A 135 19.95 -26.92 -27.61
CA ARG A 135 20.05 -26.46 -29.00
C ARG A 135 21.49 -26.52 -29.51
N THR A 136 22.47 -26.25 -28.65
CA THR A 136 23.89 -26.30 -29.01
C THR A 136 24.36 -27.74 -29.22
N LEU A 137 23.82 -28.71 -28.48
CA LEU A 137 24.09 -30.13 -28.70
C LEU A 137 23.56 -30.58 -30.06
N VAL A 138 22.31 -30.25 -30.40
CA VAL A 138 21.69 -30.59 -31.69
C VAL A 138 22.43 -29.98 -32.89
N LEU A 139 23.08 -28.82 -32.72
CA LEU A 139 23.90 -28.21 -33.79
C LEU A 139 25.24 -28.93 -34.02
N ASN A 140 25.74 -29.64 -33.01
CA ASN A 140 27.05 -30.29 -33.04
C ASN A 140 26.96 -31.81 -33.34
N GLU A 141 25.74 -32.34 -33.47
CA GLU A 141 25.44 -33.67 -34.00
C GLU A 141 25.35 -33.66 -35.53
#